data_AF-A0A8B9J453-F1
#
_entry.id   AF-A0A8B9J453-F1
#
_cell.length_a   1.000
_cell.length_b   1.000
_cell.length_c   1.000
_cell.angle_alpha   90.00
_cell.angle_beta   90.00
_cell.angle_gamma   90.00
#
_symmetry.space_group_name_H-M   'P 1'
#
loop_
_entity.id
_entity.type
_entity.pdbx_description
1 polymer ?
#
loop_
_entity_poly.entity_id
_entity_poly.type
_entity_poly.pdbx_seq_one_letter_code
_entity_poly.pdbx_strand_id
1 'polypeptide(L)'
;MPGWRSQWRLVLLNLLTCGLEICVAAGITYVPPLLLEAGVEEKYMTMVLGIGPVLGLLFIPLIGSASDHCNSSYGRRRPFIWLLSLGVLLALLIIPHADVLASHLSWGTGLPIQALQVGLLILGVGLLDFCGQVCFTPLEALLSDLYREREDCAQAFAMFSFMVSLGGCVGYLLPALDWSGGLLAYYLGGQAECLFSLLILIFIISVLVTMKVSEEHSCRPLVLEPGPVETGQCGPRSCCYVLQCKLRLLKSGPLLCLLRTCWSMTPAIYRSYCHIPRVMKQLCVAQLCSWMAVMSFMLFYTDFVGEGLYEGVPSAAPGTVLRQRYDEGIRMGSLGLFLQCATSTFFSLVMSRLVRVFGSRKIYLSSMVSFTASALVICLSKSVLLVTAMSALTGFAYATLQTLPYTLTCHYHKEKEVYMQISKTKKTHRSEMSSSHEAVCLTVDDDTGDLNHKSGHTNGHAYFKQEHYPSQHSQNGAPAGLGSDDFEKRGVGLDFAILDSTFLLSQVFPTLFMGMIVQFTQSVTAYVAFSAIFGAIGVYFATDIIFDQKDLKS
;
A
#
# COMPACT_ATOMS: atom_id res chain seq x y z
N MET A 1 7.05 11.58 -26.37
CA MET A 1 6.61 12.48 -25.28
C MET A 1 5.22 12.04 -24.86
N PRO A 2 4.97 11.60 -23.61
CA PRO A 2 3.59 11.39 -23.17
C PRO A 2 2.89 12.75 -23.24
N GLY A 3 1.89 12.87 -24.11
CA GLY A 3 1.20 14.15 -24.33
C GLY A 3 0.63 14.69 -23.03
N TRP A 4 0.54 16.01 -22.89
CA TRP A 4 -0.04 16.73 -21.74
C TRP A 4 -1.32 16.09 -21.19
N ARG A 5 -2.18 15.57 -22.08
CA ARG A 5 -3.42 14.84 -21.74
C ARG A 5 -3.21 13.57 -20.90
N SER A 6 -2.09 12.87 -21.10
CA SER A 6 -1.73 11.65 -20.34
C SER A 6 -1.32 11.98 -18.90
N GLN A 7 -0.60 13.09 -18.69
CA GLN A 7 -0.17 13.51 -17.35
C GLN A 7 -1.34 14.03 -16.50
N TRP A 8 -2.26 14.81 -17.08
CA TRP A 8 -3.48 15.21 -16.37
C TRP A 8 -4.34 14.02 -15.95
N ARG A 9 -4.38 12.99 -16.78
CA ARG A 9 -5.13 11.79 -16.46
C ARG A 9 -4.51 11.02 -15.29
N LEU A 10 -3.18 10.94 -15.23
CA LEU A 10 -2.46 10.39 -14.07
C LEU A 10 -2.74 11.18 -12.79
N VAL A 11 -2.78 12.51 -12.91
CA VAL A 11 -3.16 13.40 -11.78
C VAL A 11 -4.58 13.11 -11.31
N LEU A 12 -5.55 13.04 -12.22
CA LEU A 12 -6.95 12.78 -11.88
C LEU A 12 -7.15 11.37 -11.29
N LEU A 13 -6.41 10.37 -11.77
CA LEU A 13 -6.47 9.01 -11.23
C LEU A 13 -5.97 8.96 -9.77
N ASN A 14 -4.88 9.67 -9.48
CA ASN A 14 -4.29 9.75 -8.13
C ASN A 14 -4.95 10.83 -7.24
N LEU A 15 -6.05 11.45 -7.67
CA LEU A 15 -6.72 12.49 -6.89
C LEU A 15 -7.28 11.94 -5.57
N LEU A 16 -7.85 10.73 -5.59
CA LEU A 16 -8.28 10.02 -4.38
C LEU A 16 -7.12 9.78 -3.41
N THR A 17 -5.93 9.40 -3.90
CA THR A 17 -4.73 9.24 -3.07
C THR A 17 -4.38 10.54 -2.33
N CYS A 18 -4.42 11.68 -3.03
CA CYS A 18 -4.22 13.00 -2.44
C CYS A 18 -5.31 13.33 -1.41
N GLY A 19 -6.59 13.15 -1.75
CA GLY A 19 -7.72 13.42 -0.85
C GLY A 19 -7.71 12.55 0.41
N LEU A 20 -7.32 11.29 0.28
CA LEU A 20 -7.17 10.35 1.38
C LEU A 20 -6.07 10.82 2.35
N GLU A 21 -4.90 11.18 1.82
CA GLU A 21 -3.78 11.67 2.64
C GLU A 21 -4.13 13.00 3.33
N ILE A 22 -4.84 13.91 2.65
CA ILE A 22 -5.35 15.15 3.27
C ILE A 22 -6.22 14.82 4.49
N CYS A 23 -7.13 13.85 4.38
CA CYS A 23 -8.01 13.46 5.47
C CYS A 23 -7.25 12.81 6.63
N VAL A 24 -6.30 11.91 6.33
CA VAL A 24 -5.48 11.23 7.34
C VAL A 24 -4.57 12.23 8.07
N ALA A 25 -3.87 13.09 7.34
CA ALA A 25 -3.00 14.11 7.93
C ALA A 25 -3.76 15.15 8.76
N ALA A 26 -4.94 15.59 8.31
CA ALA A 26 -5.82 16.44 9.10
C ALA A 26 -6.34 15.72 10.36
N GLY A 27 -6.67 14.42 10.24
CA GLY A 27 -7.03 13.55 11.36
C GLY A 27 -5.94 13.50 12.43
N ILE A 28 -4.69 13.23 12.04
CA ILE A 28 -3.54 13.20 12.97
C ILE A 28 -3.40 14.50 13.76
N THR A 29 -3.75 15.64 13.17
CA THR A 29 -3.59 16.95 13.81
C THR A 29 -4.76 17.32 14.73
N TYR A 30 -6.00 17.01 14.34
CA TYR A 30 -7.21 17.41 15.08
C TYR A 30 -7.70 16.37 16.09
N VAL A 31 -7.42 15.10 15.86
CA VAL A 31 -7.92 14.03 16.73
C VAL A 31 -7.33 14.11 18.15
N PRO A 32 -6.02 14.34 18.35
CA PRO A 32 -5.45 14.47 19.69
C PRO A 32 -6.16 15.50 20.59
N PRO A 33 -6.34 16.78 20.18
CA PRO A 33 -7.05 17.75 21.03
C PRO A 33 -8.53 17.38 21.25
N LEU A 34 -9.22 16.84 20.23
CA LEU A 34 -10.62 16.40 20.38
C LEU A 34 -10.78 15.26 21.40
N LEU A 35 -9.83 14.32 21.44
CA LEU A 35 -9.83 13.24 22.43
C LEU A 35 -9.60 13.77 23.85
N LEU A 36 -8.70 14.75 24.02
CA LEU A 36 -8.45 15.39 25.31
C LEU A 36 -9.67 16.20 25.79
N GLU A 37 -10.33 16.94 24.89
CA GLU A 37 -11.57 17.66 25.18
C GLU A 37 -12.71 16.72 25.60
N ALA A 38 -12.76 15.51 25.02
CA ALA A 38 -13.72 14.46 25.40
C ALA A 38 -13.39 13.79 26.75
N GLY A 39 -12.28 14.13 27.40
CA GLY A 39 -11.88 13.62 28.72
C GLY A 39 -11.03 12.34 28.69
N VAL A 40 -10.44 11.98 27.55
CA VAL A 40 -9.50 10.86 27.45
C VAL A 40 -8.15 11.28 28.03
N GLU A 41 -7.59 10.50 28.96
CA GLU A 41 -6.23 10.77 29.48
C GLU A 41 -5.18 10.66 28.36
N GLU A 42 -4.14 11.50 28.40
CA GLU A 42 -3.06 11.53 27.40
C GLU A 42 -2.43 10.15 27.12
N LYS A 43 -2.33 9.29 28.16
CA LYS A 43 -1.76 7.94 28.02
C LYS A 43 -2.59 7.01 27.12
N TYR A 44 -3.91 7.21 27.06
CA TYR A 44 -4.82 6.39 26.25
C TYR A 44 -4.94 6.92 24.82
N MET A 45 -4.65 8.22 24.60
CA MET A 45 -4.66 8.83 23.28
C MET A 45 -3.69 8.15 22.31
N THR A 46 -2.44 7.93 22.75
CA THR A 46 -1.42 7.25 21.91
C THR A 46 -1.80 5.79 21.62
N MET A 47 -2.45 5.12 22.57
CA MET A 47 -2.99 3.77 22.35
C MET A 47 -4.08 3.77 21.28
N VAL A 48 -5.00 4.74 21.31
CA VAL A 48 -6.08 4.89 20.32
C VAL A 48 -5.52 5.12 18.92
N LEU A 49 -4.53 6.02 18.78
CA LEU A 49 -3.86 6.30 17.50
C LEU A 49 -3.08 5.07 16.98
N GLY A 50 -2.60 4.20 17.87
CA GLY A 50 -1.92 2.95 17.50
C GLY A 50 -2.85 1.85 16.99
N ILE A 51 -4.17 1.94 17.22
CA ILE A 51 -5.14 0.92 16.79
C ILE A 51 -5.17 0.81 15.26
N GLY A 52 -5.14 1.94 14.55
CA GLY A 52 -5.19 1.98 13.08
C GLY A 52 -4.11 1.13 12.42
N PRO A 53 -2.81 1.43 12.65
CA PRO A 53 -1.69 0.64 12.12
C PRO A 53 -1.74 -0.85 12.48
N VAL A 54 -2.13 -1.18 13.72
CA VAL A 54 -2.23 -2.58 14.17
C VAL A 54 -3.34 -3.33 13.44
N LEU A 55 -4.52 -2.70 13.27
CA LEU A 55 -5.59 -3.28 12.46
C LEU A 55 -5.20 -3.36 10.99
N GLY A 56 -4.51 -2.35 10.46
CA GLY A 56 -3.98 -2.35 9.10
C GLY A 56 -3.09 -3.55 8.82
N LEU A 57 -2.16 -3.88 9.73
CA LEU A 57 -1.29 -5.07 9.60
C LEU A 57 -2.06 -6.38 9.44
N LEU A 58 -3.24 -6.49 10.06
CA LEU A 58 -4.07 -7.68 9.96
C LEU A 58 -4.87 -7.70 8.65
N PHE A 59 -5.49 -6.58 8.29
CA PHE A 59 -6.48 -6.52 7.20
C PHE A 59 -5.91 -6.15 5.83
N ILE A 60 -4.76 -5.49 5.74
CA ILE A 60 -4.13 -5.15 4.46
C ILE A 60 -3.87 -6.41 3.61
N PRO A 61 -3.20 -7.47 4.12
CA PRO A 61 -3.01 -8.71 3.35
C PRO A 61 -4.32 -9.38 2.95
N LEU A 62 -5.33 -9.34 3.83
CA LEU A 62 -6.67 -9.88 3.59
C LEU A 62 -7.33 -9.18 2.41
N ILE A 63 -7.32 -7.85 2.40
CA ILE A 63 -7.96 -7.03 1.37
C ILE A 63 -7.17 -7.09 0.06
N GLY A 64 -5.84 -7.10 0.09
CA GLY A 64 -5.00 -7.28 -1.10
C GLY A 64 -5.30 -8.59 -1.84
N SER A 65 -5.33 -9.71 -1.11
CA SER A 65 -5.67 -11.03 -1.67
C SER A 65 -7.13 -11.12 -2.12
N ALA A 66 -8.08 -10.62 -1.30
CA ALA A 66 -9.50 -10.63 -1.66
C ALA A 66 -9.77 -9.79 -2.92
N SER A 67 -9.05 -8.67 -3.05
CA SER A 67 -9.08 -7.82 -4.23
C SER A 67 -8.52 -8.53 -5.46
N ASP A 68 -7.50 -9.39 -5.35
CA ASP A 68 -6.95 -10.14 -6.48
C ASP A 68 -7.94 -11.16 -7.08
N HIS A 69 -8.86 -11.68 -6.27
CA HIS A 69 -9.77 -12.77 -6.64
C HIS A 69 -11.22 -12.30 -6.90
N CYS A 70 -11.50 -11.00 -6.81
CA CYS A 70 -12.85 -10.48 -6.97
C CYS A 70 -13.26 -10.38 -8.44
N ASN A 71 -14.44 -10.93 -8.79
CA ASN A 71 -15.00 -10.90 -10.13
C ASN A 71 -16.34 -10.13 -10.17
N SER A 72 -16.30 -8.85 -9.78
CA SER A 72 -17.46 -7.95 -9.80
C SER A 72 -17.63 -7.25 -11.16
N SER A 73 -18.87 -6.95 -11.54
CA SER A 73 -19.19 -6.17 -12.75
C SER A 73 -18.66 -4.73 -12.72
N TYR A 74 -18.40 -4.18 -11.53
CA TYR A 74 -17.75 -2.88 -11.34
C TYR A 74 -16.22 -2.93 -11.48
N GLY A 75 -15.66 -4.10 -11.83
CA GLY A 75 -14.24 -4.37 -11.89
C GLY A 75 -13.72 -5.03 -10.60
N ARG A 76 -12.50 -5.57 -10.69
CA ARG A 76 -11.88 -6.37 -9.64
C ARG A 76 -11.52 -5.55 -8.37
N ARG A 77 -10.94 -4.36 -8.55
CA ARG A 77 -10.39 -3.55 -7.43
C ARG A 77 -11.38 -2.54 -6.83
N ARG A 78 -12.27 -1.99 -7.67
CA ARG A 78 -13.12 -0.83 -7.33
C ARG A 78 -14.11 -1.07 -6.18
N PRO A 79 -14.73 -2.25 -6.00
CA PRO A 79 -15.64 -2.49 -4.89
C PRO A 79 -14.99 -2.28 -3.52
N PHE A 80 -13.72 -2.67 -3.37
CA PHE A 80 -12.96 -2.48 -2.13
C PHE A 80 -12.64 -1.02 -1.89
N ILE A 81 -12.25 -0.28 -2.94
CA ILE A 81 -11.97 1.16 -2.83
C ILE A 81 -13.25 1.92 -2.43
N TRP A 82 -14.40 1.60 -3.03
CA TRP A 82 -15.70 2.19 -2.64
C TRP A 82 -16.07 1.89 -1.19
N LEU A 83 -15.89 0.64 -0.74
CA LEU A 83 -16.20 0.23 0.62
C LEU A 83 -15.32 0.97 1.65
N LEU A 84 -14.01 1.04 1.41
CA LEU A 84 -13.07 1.73 2.29
C LEU A 84 -13.29 3.25 2.27
N SER A 85 -13.58 3.82 1.09
CA SER A 85 -13.92 5.25 0.97
C SER A 85 -15.22 5.58 1.71
N LEU A 86 -16.21 4.69 1.70
CA LEU A 86 -17.41 4.86 2.52
C LEU A 86 -17.07 4.84 4.03
N GLY A 87 -16.13 3.99 4.44
CA GLY A 87 -15.62 3.98 5.82
C GLY A 87 -14.99 5.31 6.23
N VAL A 88 -14.13 5.89 5.38
CA VAL A 88 -13.54 7.23 5.59
C VAL A 88 -14.63 8.31 5.67
N LEU A 89 -15.61 8.30 4.77
CA LEU A 89 -16.73 9.26 4.80
C LEU A 89 -17.56 9.15 6.08
N LEU A 90 -17.85 7.93 6.52
CA LEU A 90 -18.57 7.71 7.78
C LEU A 90 -17.76 8.22 8.97
N ALA A 91 -16.45 7.98 8.99
CA ALA A 91 -15.57 8.48 10.03
C ALA A 91 -15.55 10.02 10.10
N LEU A 92 -15.42 10.69 8.94
CA LEU A 92 -15.45 12.16 8.85
C LEU A 92 -16.79 12.77 9.28
N LEU A 93 -17.89 12.01 9.23
CA LEU A 93 -19.19 12.44 9.75
C LEU A 93 -19.34 12.18 11.26
N ILE A 94 -18.84 11.03 11.73
CA ILE A 94 -18.96 10.60 13.13
C ILE A 94 -18.09 11.48 14.06
N ILE A 95 -16.86 11.78 13.67
CA ILE A 95 -15.90 12.52 14.51
C ILE A 95 -16.46 13.88 14.98
N PRO A 96 -16.89 14.78 14.08
CA PRO A 96 -17.40 16.09 14.50
C PRO A 96 -18.74 16.02 15.26
N HIS A 97 -19.65 15.11 14.88
CA HIS A 97 -21.00 15.01 15.46
C HIS A 97 -21.11 13.98 16.61
N ALA A 98 -20.00 13.58 17.23
CA ALA A 98 -19.98 12.47 18.18
C ALA A 98 -20.87 12.71 19.42
N ASP A 99 -20.97 13.95 19.88
CA ASP A 99 -21.81 14.40 21.00
C ASP A 99 -23.31 14.30 20.67
N VAL A 100 -23.72 14.77 19.49
CA VAL A 100 -25.10 14.71 19.01
C VAL A 100 -25.52 13.25 18.83
N LEU A 101 -24.69 12.44 18.17
CA LEU A 101 -24.94 11.00 18.02
C LEU A 101 -25.03 10.29 19.37
N ALA A 102 -24.18 10.65 20.34
CA ALA A 102 -24.22 10.06 21.67
C ALA A 102 -25.52 10.39 22.42
N SER A 103 -25.97 11.64 22.33
CA SER A 103 -27.23 12.07 22.98
C SER A 103 -28.45 11.30 22.44
N HIS A 104 -28.52 11.09 21.12
CA HIS A 104 -29.61 10.36 20.48
C HIS A 104 -29.63 8.88 20.85
N LEU A 105 -28.47 8.24 20.96
CA LEU A 105 -28.37 6.81 21.21
C LEU A 105 -28.48 6.46 22.71
N SER A 106 -28.12 7.39 23.60
CA SER A 106 -28.33 7.27 25.05
C SER A 106 -29.81 7.19 25.42
N TRP A 107 -30.68 7.91 24.68
CA TRP A 107 -32.14 7.89 24.86
C TRP A 107 -32.74 6.47 24.84
N GLY A 108 -32.14 5.55 24.08
CA GLY A 108 -32.63 4.17 23.95
C GLY A 108 -31.91 3.11 24.78
N THR A 109 -30.76 3.43 25.38
CA THR A 109 -29.84 2.42 25.96
C THR A 109 -29.53 2.60 27.45
N GLY A 110 -29.80 3.78 28.02
CA GLY A 110 -29.53 4.07 29.44
C GLY A 110 -28.03 4.15 29.80
N LEU A 111 -27.14 4.12 28.80
CA LEU A 111 -25.70 4.28 28.97
C LEU A 111 -25.33 5.75 29.24
N PRO A 112 -24.25 6.01 30.01
CA PRO A 112 -23.78 7.36 30.25
C PRO A 112 -23.33 8.02 28.94
N ILE A 113 -23.87 9.22 28.65
CA ILE A 113 -23.65 9.98 27.41
C ILE A 113 -22.15 10.18 27.14
N GLN A 114 -21.37 10.49 28.18
CA GLN A 114 -19.92 10.70 28.07
C GLN A 114 -19.16 9.46 27.59
N ALA A 115 -19.48 8.28 28.13
CA ALA A 115 -18.82 7.04 27.71
C ALA A 115 -19.16 6.70 26.25
N LEU A 116 -20.39 7.00 25.84
CA LEU A 116 -20.83 6.77 24.48
C LEU A 116 -20.20 7.77 23.48
N GLN A 117 -20.08 9.04 23.86
CA GLN A 117 -19.37 10.06 23.09
C GLN A 117 -17.91 9.67 22.86
N VAL A 118 -17.19 9.31 23.93
CA VAL A 118 -15.80 8.84 23.85
C VAL A 118 -15.71 7.57 22.99
N GLY A 119 -16.63 6.62 23.16
CA GLY A 119 -16.68 5.40 22.36
C GLY A 119 -16.89 5.67 20.86
N LEU A 120 -17.79 6.59 20.51
CA LEU A 120 -18.04 6.99 19.12
C LEU A 120 -16.86 7.75 18.52
N LEU A 121 -16.20 8.60 19.30
CA LEU A 121 -15.00 9.32 18.87
C LEU A 121 -13.85 8.35 18.59
N ILE A 122 -13.57 7.42 19.52
CA ILE A 122 -12.55 6.37 19.32
C ILE A 122 -12.90 5.50 18.11
N LEU A 123 -14.17 5.16 17.92
CA LEU A 123 -14.63 4.41 16.74
C LEU A 123 -14.41 5.18 15.45
N GLY A 124 -14.78 6.47 15.41
CA GLY A 124 -14.60 7.34 14.26
C GLY A 124 -13.13 7.50 13.88
N VAL A 125 -12.27 7.79 14.87
CA VAL A 125 -10.81 7.90 14.71
C VAL A 125 -10.22 6.59 14.19
N GLY A 126 -10.51 5.48 14.88
CA GLY A 126 -10.01 4.17 14.49
C GLY A 126 -10.47 3.77 13.09
N LEU A 127 -11.70 4.12 12.69
CA LEU A 127 -12.23 3.87 11.36
C LEU A 127 -11.55 4.75 10.30
N LEU A 128 -11.29 6.03 10.58
CA LEU A 128 -10.57 6.94 9.68
C LEU A 128 -9.16 6.43 9.40
N ASP A 129 -8.40 6.12 10.45
CA ASP A 129 -7.01 5.66 10.32
C ASP A 129 -6.95 4.30 9.62
N PHE A 130 -7.81 3.36 10.03
CA PHE A 130 -7.89 2.04 9.44
C PHE A 130 -8.24 2.10 7.95
N CYS A 131 -9.37 2.73 7.59
CA CYS A 131 -9.79 2.80 6.20
C CYS A 131 -8.84 3.65 5.36
N GLY A 132 -8.27 4.71 5.93
CA GLY A 132 -7.23 5.53 5.34
C GLY A 132 -6.04 4.70 4.89
N GLN A 133 -5.40 4.00 5.83
CA GLN A 133 -4.19 3.21 5.54
C GLN A 133 -4.46 2.04 4.59
N VAL A 134 -5.57 1.32 4.80
CA VAL A 134 -5.91 0.12 4.03
C VAL A 134 -6.31 0.45 2.58
N CYS A 135 -6.79 1.67 2.31
CA CYS A 135 -7.23 2.07 0.97
C CYS A 135 -6.06 2.31 -0.01
N PHE A 136 -4.84 2.58 0.47
CA PHE A 136 -3.67 2.73 -0.40
C PHE A 136 -3.38 1.44 -1.20
N THR A 137 -3.42 0.27 -0.56
CA THR A 137 -3.14 -1.02 -1.22
C THR A 137 -4.00 -1.29 -2.48
N PRO A 138 -5.35 -1.20 -2.46
CA PRO A 138 -6.14 -1.38 -3.66
C PRO A 138 -5.99 -0.24 -4.68
N LEU A 139 -5.61 0.98 -4.25
CA LEU A 139 -5.31 2.09 -5.16
C LEU A 139 -4.01 1.83 -5.95
N GLU A 140 -2.96 1.37 -5.29
CA GLU A 140 -1.70 0.96 -5.91
C GLU A 140 -1.88 -0.24 -6.84
N ALA A 141 -2.65 -1.24 -6.39
CA ALA A 141 -3.02 -2.39 -7.22
C ALA A 141 -3.78 -1.94 -8.48
N LEU A 142 -4.75 -1.03 -8.34
CA LEU A 142 -5.48 -0.44 -9.46
C LEU A 142 -4.53 0.32 -10.41
N LEU A 143 -3.61 1.12 -9.87
CA LEU A 143 -2.64 1.88 -10.65
C LEU A 143 -1.74 0.96 -11.50
N SER A 144 -1.26 -0.13 -10.90
CA SER A 144 -0.46 -1.14 -11.61
C SER A 144 -1.25 -1.90 -12.69
N ASP A 145 -2.53 -2.18 -12.43
CA ASP A 145 -3.42 -2.84 -13.40
C ASP A 145 -3.65 -1.94 -14.62
N LEU A 146 -3.70 -0.62 -14.44
CA LEU A 146 -3.91 0.38 -15.51
C LEU A 146 -2.64 0.70 -16.31
N TYR A 147 -1.47 0.65 -15.68
CA TYR A 147 -0.16 1.00 -16.27
C TYR A 147 0.83 -0.17 -16.19
N ARG A 148 0.77 -1.05 -17.19
CA ARG A 148 1.61 -2.27 -17.26
C ARG A 148 2.99 -2.06 -17.88
N GLU A 149 3.20 -0.99 -18.64
CA GLU A 149 4.49 -0.73 -19.27
C GLU A 149 5.52 -0.19 -18.26
N ARG A 150 6.79 -0.59 -18.39
CA ARG A 150 7.82 -0.33 -17.36
C ARG A 150 8.02 1.16 -17.11
N GLU A 151 8.15 1.94 -18.18
CA GLU A 151 8.34 3.40 -18.08
C GLU A 151 7.08 4.12 -17.57
N ASP A 152 5.91 3.71 -18.06
CA ASP A 152 4.63 4.31 -17.66
C ASP A 152 4.28 3.98 -16.20
N CYS A 153 4.61 2.77 -15.74
CA CYS A 153 4.43 2.33 -14.36
C CYS A 153 5.33 3.13 -13.40
N ALA A 154 6.60 3.31 -13.75
CA ALA A 154 7.52 4.14 -12.97
C ALA A 154 7.05 5.60 -12.89
N GLN A 155 6.50 6.15 -13.98
CA GLN A 155 5.90 7.48 -13.99
C GLN A 155 4.61 7.53 -13.14
N ALA A 156 3.81 6.47 -13.17
CA ALA A 156 2.57 6.38 -12.41
C ALA A 156 2.82 6.37 -10.90
N PHE A 157 3.75 5.54 -10.40
CA PHE A 157 4.09 5.52 -8.98
C PHE A 157 4.85 6.77 -8.52
N ALA A 158 5.63 7.41 -9.40
CA ALA A 158 6.21 8.72 -9.10
C ALA A 158 5.10 9.79 -8.91
N MET A 159 4.06 9.78 -9.75
CA MET A 159 2.89 10.65 -9.59
C MET A 159 2.08 10.30 -8.33
N PHE A 160 1.96 9.02 -8.00
CA PHE A 160 1.32 8.57 -6.76
C PHE A 160 2.04 9.14 -5.53
N SER A 161 3.37 8.98 -5.45
CA SER A 161 4.17 9.55 -4.35
C SER A 161 4.10 11.08 -4.31
N PHE A 162 4.07 11.74 -5.46
CA PHE A 162 3.84 13.19 -5.54
C PHE A 162 2.49 13.57 -4.92
N MET A 163 1.41 12.85 -5.25
CA MET A 163 0.06 13.12 -4.72
C MET A 163 -0.06 12.82 -3.23
N VAL A 164 0.60 11.79 -2.72
CA VAL A 164 0.70 11.54 -1.27
C VAL A 164 1.42 12.71 -0.60
N SER A 165 2.61 13.08 -1.07
CA SER A 165 3.37 14.18 -0.46
C SER A 165 2.63 15.53 -0.52
N LEU A 166 1.94 15.82 -1.62
CA LEU A 166 1.11 17.01 -1.77
C LEU A 166 -0.09 16.99 -0.81
N GLY A 167 -0.75 15.85 -0.68
CA GLY A 167 -1.88 15.68 0.23
C GLY A 167 -1.47 15.87 1.69
N GLY A 168 -0.31 15.34 2.09
CA GLY A 168 0.27 15.58 3.41
C GLY A 168 0.57 17.06 3.66
N CYS A 169 1.21 17.77 2.72
CA CYS A 169 1.46 19.20 2.82
C CYS A 169 0.16 20.01 3.06
N VAL A 170 -0.89 19.72 2.29
CA VAL A 170 -2.18 20.39 2.42
C VAL A 170 -2.87 19.99 3.72
N GLY A 171 -2.84 18.70 4.08
CA GLY A 171 -3.48 18.16 5.28
C GLY A 171 -2.88 18.67 6.58
N TYR A 172 -1.56 18.92 6.64
CA TYR A 172 -0.92 19.57 7.79
C TYR A 172 -1.12 21.09 7.81
N LEU A 173 -1.34 21.73 6.65
CA LEU A 173 -1.56 23.17 6.57
C LEU A 173 -3.01 23.57 6.90
N LEU A 174 -4.00 22.76 6.51
CA LEU A 174 -5.42 23.03 6.73
C LEU A 174 -5.77 23.28 8.21
N PRO A 175 -5.27 22.49 9.18
CA PRO A 175 -5.45 22.75 10.61
C PRO A 175 -4.78 24.02 11.14
N ALA A 176 -3.67 24.44 10.51
CA ALA A 176 -2.89 25.58 10.96
C ALA A 176 -3.54 26.93 10.59
N LEU A 177 -4.56 26.93 9.75
CA LEU A 177 -5.30 28.13 9.37
C LEU A 177 -6.42 28.40 10.38
N ASP A 178 -6.52 29.64 10.85
CA ASP A 178 -7.62 30.09 11.70
C ASP A 178 -8.90 30.25 10.87
N TRP A 179 -9.79 29.25 10.93
CA TRP A 179 -11.10 29.30 10.27
C TRP A 179 -12.14 30.13 11.03
N SER A 180 -11.82 30.56 12.26
CA SER A 180 -12.71 31.30 13.16
C SER A 180 -13.22 32.64 12.61
N GLY A 181 -12.42 33.31 11.76
CA GLY A 181 -12.80 34.57 11.11
C GLY A 181 -13.57 34.42 9.79
N GLY A 182 -13.75 33.20 9.28
CA GLY A 182 -14.41 32.95 8.00
C GLY A 182 -15.93 32.97 8.12
N LEU A 183 -16.63 33.58 7.15
CA LEU A 183 -18.09 33.53 7.04
C LEU A 183 -18.63 32.09 7.09
N LEU A 184 -17.87 31.13 6.55
CA LEU A 184 -18.22 29.72 6.51
C LEU A 184 -18.29 29.07 7.92
N ALA A 185 -17.40 29.45 8.84
CA ALA A 185 -17.39 28.88 10.20
C ALA A 185 -18.58 29.36 11.04
N TYR A 186 -19.05 30.60 10.80
CA TYR A 186 -20.26 31.12 11.43
C TYR A 186 -21.53 30.40 10.96
N TYR A 187 -21.62 30.06 9.67
CA TYR A 187 -22.77 29.32 9.13
C TYR A 187 -22.79 27.84 9.52
N LEU A 188 -21.63 27.20 9.70
CA LEU A 188 -21.50 25.76 9.98
C LEU A 188 -21.37 25.41 11.47
N GLY A 189 -21.40 26.40 12.37
CA GLY A 189 -21.51 26.16 13.82
C GLY A 189 -20.20 25.86 14.56
N GLY A 190 -19.03 26.05 13.93
CA GLY A 190 -17.73 25.89 14.59
C GLY A 190 -16.54 25.71 13.64
N GLN A 191 -15.33 25.79 14.19
CA GLN A 191 -14.07 25.58 13.44
C GLN A 191 -13.90 24.11 13.00
N ALA A 192 -14.15 23.15 13.91
CA ALA A 192 -14.06 21.73 13.60
C ALA A 192 -15.07 21.33 12.52
N GLU A 193 -16.35 21.68 12.69
CA GLU A 193 -17.43 21.37 11.74
C GLU A 193 -17.16 21.90 10.32
N CYS A 194 -16.64 23.13 10.23
CA CYS A 194 -16.29 23.74 8.95
C CYS A 194 -15.16 22.95 8.25
N LEU A 195 -14.12 22.58 8.99
CA LEU A 195 -12.99 21.83 8.45
C LEU A 195 -13.41 20.42 8.04
N PHE A 196 -14.11 19.67 8.90
CA PHE A 196 -14.57 18.32 8.57
C PHE A 196 -15.54 18.34 7.37
N SER A 197 -16.41 19.35 7.25
CA SER A 197 -17.27 19.54 6.07
C SER A 197 -16.46 19.78 4.80
N LEU A 198 -15.39 20.59 4.86
CA LEU A 198 -14.47 20.80 3.74
C LEU A 198 -13.75 19.50 3.35
N LEU A 199 -13.27 18.74 4.33
CA LEU A 199 -12.62 17.44 4.12
C LEU A 199 -13.57 16.45 3.45
N ILE A 200 -14.83 16.37 3.89
CA ILE A 200 -15.87 15.55 3.26
C ILE A 200 -16.05 15.95 1.79
N LEU A 201 -16.15 17.25 1.49
CA LEU A 201 -16.32 17.73 0.12
C LEU A 201 -15.11 17.37 -0.76
N ILE A 202 -13.89 17.62 -0.28
CA ILE A 202 -12.66 17.26 -0.99
C ILE A 202 -12.62 15.76 -1.24
N PHE A 203 -12.93 14.95 -0.23
CA PHE A 203 -12.89 13.51 -0.32
C PHE A 203 -13.95 12.96 -1.30
N ILE A 204 -15.20 13.44 -1.24
CA ILE A 204 -16.27 13.03 -2.18
C ILE A 204 -15.85 13.34 -3.63
N ILE A 205 -15.35 14.55 -3.89
CA ILE A 205 -14.88 14.94 -5.24
C ILE A 205 -13.76 14.00 -5.68
N SER A 206 -12.78 13.73 -4.81
CA SER A 206 -11.65 12.87 -5.11
C SER A 206 -12.08 11.43 -5.47
N VAL A 207 -13.01 10.84 -4.70
CA VAL A 207 -13.56 9.50 -4.96
C VAL A 207 -14.29 9.47 -6.30
N LEU A 208 -15.20 10.43 -6.54
CA LEU A 208 -16.00 10.46 -7.76
C LEU A 208 -15.13 10.62 -9.01
N VAL A 209 -14.13 11.50 -8.98
CA VAL A 209 -13.21 11.74 -10.09
C VAL A 209 -12.36 10.50 -10.37
N THR A 210 -11.70 9.93 -9.35
CA THR A 210 -10.87 8.73 -9.54
C THR A 210 -11.68 7.56 -10.07
N MET A 211 -12.91 7.35 -9.56
CA MET A 211 -13.77 6.28 -10.04
C MET A 211 -14.17 6.46 -11.50
N LYS A 212 -14.60 7.67 -11.89
CA LYS A 212 -14.97 7.97 -13.28
C LYS A 212 -13.81 7.84 -14.25
N VAL A 213 -12.65 8.38 -13.91
CA VAL A 213 -11.45 8.31 -14.76
C VAL A 213 -10.96 6.86 -14.90
N SER A 214 -11.10 6.06 -13.84
CA SER A 214 -10.74 4.64 -13.91
C SER A 214 -11.66 3.85 -14.84
N GLU A 215 -12.97 4.15 -14.91
CA GLU A 215 -13.94 3.48 -15.80
C GLU A 215 -13.59 3.65 -17.28
N GLU A 216 -13.19 4.86 -17.68
CA GLU A 216 -12.84 5.19 -19.06
C GLU A 216 -11.65 4.36 -19.62
N HIS A 217 -10.74 3.89 -18.76
CA HIS A 217 -9.59 3.07 -19.21
C HIS A 217 -9.99 1.63 -19.50
N SER A 218 -10.92 1.07 -18.72
CA SER A 218 -11.39 -0.30 -18.92
C SER A 218 -12.19 -0.47 -20.22
N CYS A 219 -12.77 0.62 -20.74
CA CYS A 219 -13.61 0.62 -21.94
C CYS A 219 -12.86 0.87 -23.27
N ARG A 220 -11.53 0.99 -23.31
CA ARG A 220 -10.79 1.01 -24.58
C ARG A 220 -10.57 -0.42 -25.07
N PRO A 221 -11.24 -0.87 -26.16
CA PRO A 221 -10.91 -2.15 -26.77
C PRO A 221 -9.50 -2.04 -27.36
N LEU A 222 -8.65 -3.02 -27.07
CA LEU A 222 -7.47 -3.30 -27.89
C LEU A 222 -7.99 -3.54 -29.32
N VAL A 223 -7.67 -2.62 -30.23
CA VAL A 223 -7.88 -2.81 -31.67
C VAL A 223 -7.02 -4.01 -32.07
N LEU A 224 -7.65 -5.16 -32.28
CA LEU A 224 -7.07 -6.31 -32.96
C LEU A 224 -7.97 -6.64 -34.15
N GLU A 225 -7.31 -6.78 -35.30
CA GLU A 225 -7.78 -7.09 -36.65
C GLU A 225 -8.96 -8.08 -36.75
N PRO A 226 -9.80 -7.96 -37.81
CA PRO A 226 -11.02 -8.76 -37.96
C PRO A 226 -10.71 -10.21 -38.39
N GLY A 227 -10.98 -11.16 -37.49
CA GLY A 227 -11.12 -12.60 -37.79
C GLY A 227 -12.59 -13.04 -37.79
N PRO A 228 -12.98 -14.06 -38.57
CA PRO A 228 -14.36 -14.22 -39.02
C PRO A 228 -15.32 -14.70 -37.92
N VAL A 229 -16.54 -14.20 -38.09
CA VAL A 229 -17.74 -14.37 -37.26
C VAL A 229 -18.20 -15.82 -37.25
N GLU A 230 -18.28 -16.42 -36.05
CA GLU A 230 -19.23 -17.49 -35.78
C GLU A 230 -20.29 -17.02 -34.79
N THR A 231 -21.50 -16.89 -35.33
CA THR A 231 -22.76 -16.57 -34.68
C THR A 231 -23.17 -17.68 -33.70
N GLY A 232 -22.88 -17.48 -32.42
CA GLY A 232 -23.50 -18.20 -31.31
C GLY A 232 -24.53 -17.32 -30.60
N GLN A 233 -25.81 -17.56 -30.87
CA GLN A 233 -26.95 -16.86 -30.27
C GLN A 233 -26.92 -16.91 -28.74
N CYS A 234 -27.04 -15.75 -28.08
CA CYS A 234 -27.43 -15.66 -26.68
C CYS A 234 -28.68 -14.76 -26.58
N GLY A 235 -29.83 -15.38 -26.33
CA GLY A 235 -31.12 -14.72 -26.19
C GLY A 235 -31.27 -13.94 -24.87
N PRO A 236 -32.24 -13.01 -24.79
CA PRO A 236 -32.39 -12.10 -23.66
C PRO A 236 -33.18 -12.78 -22.54
N ARG A 237 -32.51 -13.47 -21.63
CA ARG A 237 -33.12 -13.97 -20.38
C ARG A 237 -32.18 -13.85 -19.19
N SER A 238 -31.90 -12.62 -18.75
CA SER A 238 -31.62 -12.34 -17.32
C SER A 238 -31.79 -10.85 -17.01
N CYS A 239 -32.89 -10.25 -17.47
CA CYS A 239 -33.23 -8.86 -17.17
C CYS A 239 -34.19 -8.73 -15.96
N CYS A 240 -34.49 -9.83 -15.27
CA CYS A 240 -35.45 -9.86 -14.15
C CYS A 240 -34.85 -10.14 -12.76
N TYR A 241 -33.52 -10.17 -12.59
CA TYR A 241 -32.91 -10.28 -11.24
C TYR A 241 -32.32 -8.97 -10.69
N VAL A 242 -32.27 -7.91 -11.50
CA VAL A 242 -31.66 -6.62 -11.10
C VAL A 242 -32.68 -5.61 -10.58
N LEU A 243 -33.98 -5.79 -10.86
CA LEU A 243 -35.03 -4.86 -10.44
C LEU A 243 -35.70 -5.20 -9.08
N GLN A 244 -35.32 -6.32 -8.45
CA GLN A 244 -35.69 -6.62 -7.05
C GLN A 244 -34.63 -6.17 -6.02
N CYS A 245 -33.55 -5.54 -6.48
CA CYS A 245 -32.46 -5.04 -5.64
C CYS A 245 -32.59 -3.53 -5.36
N LYS A 246 -33.79 -3.07 -5.00
CA LYS A 246 -34.02 -1.78 -4.34
C LYS A 246 -34.95 -2.00 -3.14
N LEU A 247 -34.53 -1.46 -1.99
CA LEU A 247 -35.18 -1.49 -0.67
C LEU A 247 -35.09 -2.80 0.15
N ARG A 248 -33.88 -3.34 0.31
CA ARG A 248 -33.49 -4.04 1.57
C ARG A 248 -32.08 -3.66 2.01
N LEU A 249 -31.74 -2.39 1.77
CA LEU A 249 -30.48 -1.74 2.13
C LEU A 249 -30.51 -1.23 3.59
N LEU A 250 -30.96 -2.07 4.53
CA LEU A 250 -30.89 -1.78 5.96
C LEU A 250 -30.99 -3.10 6.76
N LYS A 251 -30.04 -4.00 6.55
CA LYS A 251 -29.71 -5.05 7.52
C LYS A 251 -28.26 -5.47 7.32
N SER A 252 -27.55 -5.65 8.42
CA SER A 252 -26.11 -5.89 8.63
C SER A 252 -25.50 -7.14 7.95
N GLY A 253 -25.86 -7.42 6.69
CA GLY A 253 -25.44 -8.61 5.93
C GLY A 253 -24.17 -8.48 5.05
N PRO A 254 -23.85 -7.33 4.43
CA PRO A 254 -22.68 -7.24 3.53
C PRO A 254 -21.34 -7.31 4.29
N LEU A 255 -21.29 -6.65 5.44
CA LEU A 255 -20.09 -6.52 6.27
C LEU A 255 -19.77 -7.83 6.99
N LEU A 256 -20.79 -8.57 7.45
CA LEU A 256 -20.64 -9.90 8.04
C LEU A 256 -20.26 -10.96 7.00
N CYS A 257 -20.78 -10.84 5.77
CA CYS A 257 -20.40 -11.71 4.66
C CYS A 257 -18.92 -11.48 4.28
N LEU A 258 -18.50 -10.22 4.13
CA LEU A 258 -17.09 -9.86 3.91
C LEU A 258 -16.18 -10.29 5.06
N LEU A 259 -16.61 -10.14 6.32
CA LEU A 259 -15.86 -10.64 7.49
C LEU A 259 -15.73 -12.16 7.46
N ARG A 260 -16.77 -12.88 7.06
CA ARG A 260 -16.77 -14.35 6.95
C ARG A 260 -15.87 -14.82 5.81
N THR A 261 -15.83 -14.10 4.70
CA THR A 261 -14.89 -14.35 3.60
C THR A 261 -13.46 -14.02 4.02
N CYS A 262 -13.23 -12.92 4.76
CA CYS A 262 -11.92 -12.59 5.31
C CYS A 262 -11.42 -13.67 6.30
N TRP A 263 -12.27 -14.12 7.22
CA TRP A 263 -11.95 -15.16 8.18
C TRP A 263 -11.63 -16.52 7.53
N SER A 264 -12.32 -16.83 6.43
CA SER A 264 -12.05 -18.01 5.60
C SER A 264 -10.69 -17.94 4.87
N MET A 265 -10.21 -16.73 4.57
CA MET A 265 -8.99 -16.49 3.77
C MET A 265 -7.70 -16.40 4.62
N THR A 266 -7.80 -16.20 5.94
CA THR A 266 -6.65 -16.11 6.86
C THR A 266 -5.65 -17.29 6.74
N PRO A 267 -6.09 -18.57 6.66
CA PRO A 267 -5.17 -19.70 6.53
C PRO A 267 -4.46 -19.75 5.15
N ALA A 268 -5.15 -19.33 4.10
CA ALA A 268 -4.60 -19.25 2.74
C ALA A 268 -3.54 -18.14 2.64
N ILE A 269 -3.78 -17.01 3.32
CA ILE A 269 -2.83 -15.89 3.38
C ILE A 269 -1.60 -16.24 4.20
N TYR A 270 -1.76 -16.92 5.34
CA TYR A 270 -0.63 -17.44 6.10
C TYR A 270 0.25 -18.36 5.23
N ARG A 271 -0.38 -19.28 4.49
CA ARG A 271 0.33 -20.16 3.55
C ARG A 271 1.02 -19.38 2.43
N SER A 272 0.42 -18.30 1.94
CA SER A 272 1.02 -17.41 0.92
C SER A 272 2.21 -16.59 1.48
N TYR A 273 2.13 -16.15 2.74
CA TYR A 273 3.23 -15.50 3.45
C TYR A 273 4.42 -16.45 3.65
N CYS A 274 4.15 -17.74 3.90
CA CYS A 274 5.19 -18.78 3.96
C CYS A 274 5.87 -19.06 2.60
N HIS A 275 5.25 -18.68 1.48
CA HIS A 275 5.75 -18.95 0.12
C HIS A 275 6.09 -17.67 -0.66
N ILE A 276 6.57 -16.62 0.03
CA ILE A 276 7.06 -15.40 -0.62
C ILE A 276 8.32 -15.72 -1.46
N PRO A 277 8.36 -15.36 -2.76
CA PRO A 277 9.55 -15.50 -3.61
C PRO A 277 10.77 -14.77 -3.01
N ARG A 278 11.97 -15.29 -3.28
CA ARG A 278 13.22 -14.73 -2.73
C ARG A 278 13.38 -13.24 -3.03
N VAL A 279 13.12 -12.84 -4.28
CA VAL A 279 13.17 -11.44 -4.75
C VAL A 279 12.28 -10.51 -3.91
N MET A 280 11.07 -10.96 -3.58
CA MET A 280 10.13 -10.18 -2.79
C MET A 280 10.51 -10.17 -1.31
N LYS A 281 11.05 -11.27 -0.79
CA LYS A 281 11.54 -11.32 0.60
C LYS A 281 12.70 -10.35 0.82
N GLN A 282 13.67 -10.31 -0.11
CA GLN A 282 14.80 -9.37 -0.05
C GLN A 282 14.31 -7.92 -0.09
N LEU A 283 13.40 -7.61 -1.01
CA LEU A 283 12.79 -6.28 -1.09
C LEU A 283 12.06 -5.91 0.20
N CYS A 284 11.26 -6.81 0.77
CA CYS A 284 10.50 -6.56 1.99
C CYS A 284 11.40 -6.31 3.22
N VAL A 285 12.51 -7.03 3.35
CA VAL A 285 13.46 -6.82 4.47
C VAL A 285 14.14 -5.46 4.33
N ALA A 286 14.64 -5.12 3.14
CA ALA A 286 15.25 -3.82 2.90
C ALA A 286 14.26 -2.67 3.10
N GLN A 287 13.01 -2.87 2.65
CA GLN A 287 11.91 -1.92 2.79
C GLN A 287 11.52 -1.72 4.26
N LEU A 288 11.42 -2.79 5.03
CA LEU A 288 11.14 -2.72 6.47
C LEU A 288 12.21 -1.92 7.20
N CYS A 289 13.50 -2.22 7.00
CA CYS A 289 14.59 -1.50 7.66
C CYS A 289 14.66 -0.03 7.24
N SER A 290 14.45 0.26 5.95
CA SER A 290 14.47 1.62 5.43
C SER A 290 13.32 2.47 5.95
N TRP A 291 12.10 1.92 5.97
CA TRP A 291 10.96 2.60 6.57
C TRP A 291 11.07 2.70 8.09
N MET A 292 11.65 1.73 8.78
CA MET A 292 11.90 1.83 10.22
C MET A 292 12.81 3.02 10.52
N ALA A 293 13.83 3.26 9.70
CA ALA A 293 14.69 4.42 9.82
C ALA A 293 13.90 5.72 9.67
N VAL A 294 13.13 5.84 8.58
CA VAL A 294 12.34 7.03 8.25
C VAL A 294 11.22 7.28 9.25
N MET A 295 10.51 6.25 9.70
CA MET A 295 9.42 6.36 10.68
C MET A 295 9.93 6.68 12.08
N SER A 296 11.05 6.08 12.50
CA SER A 296 11.69 6.44 13.78
C SER A 296 12.10 7.91 13.79
N PHE A 297 12.54 8.45 12.65
CA PHE A 297 12.78 9.87 12.50
C PHE A 297 11.47 10.66 12.59
N MET A 298 10.50 10.41 11.72
CA MET A 298 9.27 11.21 11.67
C MET A 298 8.48 11.25 12.98
N LEU A 299 8.35 10.11 13.66
CA LEU A 299 7.52 10.00 14.86
C LEU A 299 8.11 10.73 16.08
N PHE A 300 9.43 10.83 16.17
CA PHE A 300 10.12 11.37 17.36
C PHE A 300 10.94 12.63 17.08
N TYR A 301 10.99 13.09 15.82
CA TYR A 301 11.79 14.26 15.43
C TYR A 301 11.31 15.54 16.12
N THR A 302 10.00 15.77 16.23
CA THR A 302 9.47 16.96 16.91
C THR A 302 9.86 16.97 18.39
N ASP A 303 9.78 15.83 19.07
CA ASP A 303 10.17 15.69 20.47
C ASP A 303 11.67 15.92 20.64
N PHE A 304 12.50 15.39 19.72
CA PHE A 304 13.93 15.66 19.69
C PHE A 304 14.24 17.16 19.53
N VAL A 305 13.53 17.88 18.66
CA VAL A 305 13.73 19.33 18.50
C VAL A 305 13.24 20.09 19.73
N GLY A 306 12.07 19.75 20.27
CA GLY A 306 11.49 20.38 21.45
C GLY A 306 12.33 20.23 22.72
N GLU A 307 12.71 19.00 23.05
CA GLU A 307 13.44 18.69 24.28
C GLU A 307 14.96 18.72 24.09
N GLY A 308 15.47 18.13 23.00
CA GLY A 308 16.91 17.95 22.79
C GLY A 308 17.62 19.20 22.27
N LEU A 309 16.97 19.97 21.40
CA LEU A 309 17.57 21.14 20.75
C LEU A 309 17.21 22.46 21.44
N TYR A 310 15.94 22.60 21.84
CA TYR A 310 15.42 23.79 22.51
C TYR A 310 15.44 23.72 24.03
N GLU A 311 15.85 22.58 24.62
CA GLU A 311 15.91 22.34 26.07
C GLU A 311 14.56 22.61 26.77
N GLY A 312 13.47 22.34 26.05
CA GLY A 312 12.10 22.46 26.56
C GLY A 312 11.70 21.24 27.38
N VAL A 313 10.77 21.43 28.33
CA VAL A 313 10.25 20.33 29.15
C VAL A 313 8.75 20.14 28.85
N PRO A 314 8.33 18.98 28.30
CA PRO A 314 6.93 18.74 27.97
C PRO A 314 6.01 18.78 29.20
N SER A 315 6.46 18.29 30.35
CA SER A 315 5.66 18.27 31.59
C SER A 315 5.60 19.61 32.35
N ALA A 316 6.23 20.68 31.85
CA ALA A 316 6.21 21.98 32.51
C ALA A 316 4.84 22.66 32.38
N ALA A 317 4.44 23.39 33.43
CA ALA A 317 3.14 24.07 33.45
C ALA A 317 2.99 25.10 32.31
N PRO A 318 1.77 25.28 31.74
CA PRO A 318 1.51 26.27 30.70
C PRO A 318 1.95 27.68 31.13
N GLY A 319 2.61 28.41 30.22
CA GLY A 319 3.10 29.77 30.48
C GLY A 319 4.49 29.85 31.14
N THR A 320 5.09 28.73 31.55
CA THR A 320 6.49 28.72 32.00
C THR A 320 7.47 28.85 30.84
N VAL A 321 8.68 29.39 31.08
CA VAL A 321 9.74 29.53 30.07
C VAL A 321 10.14 28.18 29.48
N LEU A 322 10.18 27.13 30.30
CA LEU A 322 10.50 25.76 29.85
C LEU A 322 9.44 25.19 28.92
N ARG A 323 8.16 25.45 29.18
CA ARG A 323 7.07 25.02 28.30
C ARG A 323 7.05 25.83 27.00
N GLN A 324 7.28 27.14 27.07
CA GLN A 324 7.38 28.00 25.88
C GLN A 324 8.52 27.57 24.94
N ARG A 325 9.69 27.20 25.49
CA ARG A 325 10.79 26.65 24.69
C ARG A 325 10.44 25.33 24.01
N TYR A 326 9.72 24.46 24.71
CA TYR A 326 9.22 23.21 24.14
C TYR A 326 8.27 23.49 22.98
N ASP A 327 7.26 24.34 23.18
CA ASP A 327 6.26 24.67 22.15
C ASP A 327 6.92 25.35 20.92
N GLU A 328 7.93 26.21 21.13
CA GLU A 328 8.74 26.80 20.05
C GLU A 328 9.54 25.73 19.28
N GLY A 329 10.15 24.78 20.01
CA GLY A 329 10.88 23.67 19.41
C GLY A 329 9.95 22.74 18.63
N ILE A 330 8.74 22.45 19.13
CA ILE A 330 7.73 21.70 18.38
C ILE A 330 7.36 22.43 17.09
N ARG A 331 7.15 23.76 17.13
CA ARG A 331 6.87 24.55 15.92
C ARG A 331 7.98 24.44 14.89
N MET A 332 9.24 24.52 15.32
CA MET A 332 10.40 24.36 14.44
C MET A 332 10.59 22.92 13.95
N GLY A 333 10.23 21.92 14.76
CA GLY A 333 10.14 20.52 14.35
C GLY A 333 9.11 20.32 13.25
N SER A 334 7.91 20.88 13.40
CA SER A 334 6.86 20.85 12.38
C SER A 334 7.30 21.53 11.08
N LEU A 335 8.03 22.65 11.15
CA LEU A 335 8.65 23.27 9.97
C LEU A 335 9.63 22.30 9.27
N GLY A 336 10.43 21.56 10.03
CA GLY A 336 11.35 20.56 9.49
C GLY A 336 10.65 19.41 8.76
N LEU A 337 9.52 18.92 9.29
CA LEU A 337 8.68 17.89 8.64
C LEU A 337 7.96 18.46 7.41
N PHE A 338 7.47 19.69 7.46
CA PHE A 338 6.92 20.37 6.29
C PHE A 338 7.95 20.47 5.16
N LEU A 339 9.18 20.88 5.47
CA LEU A 339 10.26 20.95 4.48
C LEU A 339 10.62 19.56 3.94
N GLN A 340 10.55 18.52 4.76
CA GLN A 340 10.71 17.14 4.31
C GLN A 340 9.62 16.73 3.30
N CYS A 341 8.34 17.07 3.55
CA CYS A 341 7.26 16.82 2.59
C CYS A 341 7.44 17.64 1.30
N ALA A 342 7.92 18.89 1.41
CA ALA A 342 8.19 19.75 0.26
C ALA A 342 9.32 19.20 -0.62
N THR A 343 10.43 18.75 -0.02
CA THR A 343 11.52 18.11 -0.76
C THR A 343 11.09 16.77 -1.34
N SER A 344 10.30 15.96 -0.61
CA SER A 344 9.72 14.73 -1.15
C SER A 344 8.89 15.02 -2.40
N THR A 345 8.00 16.01 -2.34
CA THR A 345 7.18 16.46 -3.48
C THR A 345 8.05 16.81 -4.69
N PHE A 346 9.15 17.55 -4.48
CA PHE A 346 10.10 17.88 -5.54
C PHE A 346 10.80 16.62 -6.10
N PHE A 347 11.31 15.74 -5.25
CA PHE A 347 12.00 14.52 -5.71
C PHE A 347 11.06 13.54 -6.42
N SER A 348 9.79 13.43 -6.00
CA SER A 348 8.79 12.59 -6.67
C SER A 348 8.51 13.07 -8.11
N LEU A 349 8.48 14.39 -8.37
CA LEU A 349 8.34 14.93 -9.73
C LEU A 349 9.51 14.60 -10.65
N VAL A 350 10.74 14.57 -10.10
CA VAL A 350 11.96 14.31 -10.88
C VAL A 350 12.35 12.83 -10.84
N MET A 351 11.68 12.01 -10.02
CA MET A 351 12.02 10.60 -9.77
C MET A 351 12.17 9.79 -11.05
N SER A 352 11.21 9.89 -11.97
CA SER A 352 11.24 9.14 -13.23
C SER A 352 12.43 9.53 -14.11
N ARG A 353 12.89 10.80 -14.05
CA ARG A 353 14.11 11.24 -14.75
C ARG A 353 15.37 10.72 -14.06
N LEU A 354 15.42 10.77 -12.73
CA LEU A 354 16.53 10.26 -11.93
C LEU A 354 16.73 8.77 -12.17
N VAL A 355 15.66 7.99 -12.16
CA VAL A 355 15.70 6.54 -12.42
C VAL A 355 16.17 6.24 -13.84
N ARG A 356 15.75 7.02 -14.84
CA ARG A 356 16.20 6.84 -16.23
C ARG A 356 17.70 7.14 -16.41
N VAL A 357 18.22 8.16 -15.73
CA VAL A 357 19.62 8.61 -15.89
C VAL A 357 20.58 7.77 -15.05
N PHE A 358 20.25 7.52 -13.78
CA PHE A 358 21.17 6.88 -12.82
C PHE A 358 20.85 5.41 -12.57
N GLY A 359 19.65 4.93 -12.92
CA GLY A 359 19.16 3.59 -12.63
C GLY A 359 18.56 3.45 -11.24
N SER A 360 17.58 2.54 -11.07
CA SER A 360 16.83 2.35 -9.82
C SER A 360 17.73 2.00 -8.62
N ARG A 361 18.75 1.16 -8.83
CA ARG A 361 19.68 0.72 -7.78
C ARG A 361 20.45 1.88 -7.15
N LYS A 362 21.02 2.76 -8.00
CA LYS A 362 21.82 3.90 -7.52
C LYS A 362 20.95 4.92 -6.80
N ILE A 363 19.72 5.15 -7.28
CA ILE A 363 18.78 6.08 -6.64
C ILE A 363 18.31 5.56 -5.28
N TYR A 364 17.98 4.28 -5.16
CA TYR A 364 17.61 3.69 -3.87
C TYR A 364 18.77 3.76 -2.86
N LEU A 365 19.97 3.35 -3.26
CA LEU A 365 21.14 3.38 -2.38
C LEU A 365 21.54 4.81 -2.00
N SER A 366 21.54 5.74 -2.96
CA SER A 366 21.93 7.13 -2.68
C SER A 366 20.95 7.82 -1.74
N SER A 367 19.65 7.52 -1.85
CA SER A 367 18.65 8.11 -0.97
C SER A 367 18.77 7.61 0.48
N MET A 368 19.00 6.31 0.67
CA MET A 368 19.19 5.74 2.01
C MET A 368 20.53 6.13 2.65
N VAL A 369 21.60 6.26 1.86
CA VAL A 369 22.87 6.83 2.34
C VAL A 369 22.69 8.30 2.73
N SER A 370 22.02 9.09 1.89
CA SER A 370 21.70 10.48 2.18
C SER A 370 20.86 10.62 3.45
N PHE A 371 19.87 9.75 3.66
CA PHE A 371 19.06 9.72 4.88
C PHE A 371 19.92 9.45 6.11
N THR A 372 20.74 8.39 6.06
CA THR A 372 21.60 7.98 7.18
C THR A 372 22.59 9.07 7.56
N ALA A 373 23.22 9.71 6.56
CA ALA A 373 24.10 10.85 6.77
C ALA A 373 23.36 12.04 7.37
N SER A 374 22.16 12.36 6.87
CA SER A 374 21.32 13.45 7.40
C SER A 374 20.95 13.20 8.86
N ALA A 375 20.49 11.99 9.19
CA ALA A 375 20.16 11.59 10.56
C ALA A 375 21.38 11.66 11.50
N LEU A 376 22.55 11.23 11.04
CA LEU A 376 23.80 11.35 11.82
C LEU A 376 24.18 12.81 12.08
N VAL A 377 24.08 13.69 11.07
CA VAL A 377 24.35 15.12 11.24
C VAL A 377 23.34 15.76 12.20
N ILE A 378 22.05 15.40 12.10
CA ILE A 378 21.02 15.87 13.03
C ILE A 378 21.34 15.43 14.47
N CYS A 379 21.75 14.18 14.65
CA CYS A 379 22.10 13.63 15.96
C CYS A 379 23.30 14.36 16.62
N LEU A 380 24.25 14.84 15.82
CA LEU A 380 25.48 15.48 16.30
C LEU A 380 25.41 17.01 16.36
N SER A 381 24.42 17.61 15.69
CA SER A 381 24.30 19.06 15.56
C SER A 381 23.43 19.67 16.65
N LYS A 382 23.92 20.79 17.22
CA LYS A 382 23.12 21.69 18.09
C LYS A 382 22.61 22.94 17.35
N SER A 383 22.90 23.07 16.05
CA SER A 383 22.44 24.21 15.25
C SER A 383 21.06 23.92 14.66
N VAL A 384 20.09 24.78 14.99
CA VAL A 384 18.71 24.71 14.45
C VAL A 384 18.69 24.74 12.93
N LEU A 385 19.43 25.67 12.31
CA LEU A 385 19.47 25.79 10.86
C LEU A 385 19.98 24.51 10.18
N LEU A 386 21.05 23.92 10.74
CA LEU A 386 21.63 22.69 10.18
C LEU A 386 20.68 21.50 10.37
N VAL A 387 20.06 21.37 11.55
CA VAL A 387 19.07 20.32 11.83
C VAL A 387 17.88 20.42 10.87
N THR A 388 17.32 21.61 10.68
CA THR A 388 16.22 21.85 9.75
C THR A 388 16.61 21.61 8.28
N ALA A 389 17.82 21.97 7.87
CA ALA A 389 18.30 21.71 6.51
C ALA A 389 18.49 20.20 6.25
N MET A 390 19.02 19.47 7.23
CA MET A 390 19.17 18.02 7.12
C MET A 390 17.82 17.29 7.21
N SER A 391 16.87 17.78 8.02
CA SER A 391 15.51 17.21 8.07
C SER A 391 14.84 17.31 6.71
N ALA A 392 14.99 18.45 6.03
CA ALA A 392 14.49 18.63 4.66
C ALA A 392 15.09 17.61 3.70
N LEU A 393 16.39 17.30 3.80
CA LEU A 393 17.05 16.34 2.91
C LEU A 393 16.53 14.91 3.06
N THR A 394 15.99 14.53 4.22
CA THR A 394 15.39 13.20 4.44
C THR A 394 14.19 12.92 3.52
N GLY A 395 13.55 13.95 2.98
CA GLY A 395 12.44 13.83 2.03
C GLY A 395 12.83 13.12 0.73
N PHE A 396 14.11 13.13 0.35
CA PHE A 396 14.59 12.35 -0.79
C PHE A 396 14.41 10.84 -0.59
N ALA A 397 14.71 10.34 0.61
CA ALA A 397 14.49 8.93 0.93
C ALA A 397 13.00 8.61 1.00
N TYR A 398 12.18 9.49 1.58
CA TYR A 398 10.73 9.31 1.63
C TYR A 398 10.10 9.15 0.24
N ALA A 399 10.41 10.07 -0.69
CA ALA A 399 9.95 9.98 -2.09
C ALA A 399 10.40 8.68 -2.78
N THR A 400 11.63 8.25 -2.48
CA THR A 400 12.24 7.05 -3.08
C THR A 400 11.54 5.78 -2.60
N LEU A 401 11.28 5.67 -1.29
CA LEU A 401 10.64 4.51 -0.66
C LEU A 401 9.16 4.37 -1.03
N GLN A 402 8.48 5.47 -1.34
CA GLN A 402 7.11 5.45 -1.89
C GLN A 402 7.04 5.09 -3.38
N THR A 403 8.13 5.23 -4.14
CA THR A 403 8.09 5.06 -5.60
C THR A 403 8.74 3.75 -6.06
N LEU A 404 10.00 3.51 -5.65
CA LEU A 404 10.82 2.47 -6.24
C LEU A 404 10.38 1.04 -5.89
N PRO A 405 10.07 0.70 -4.63
CA PRO A 405 9.67 -0.65 -4.25
C PRO A 405 8.45 -1.12 -5.03
N TYR A 406 7.43 -0.27 -5.14
CA TYR A 406 6.20 -0.57 -5.88
C TYR A 406 6.44 -0.70 -7.38
N THR A 407 7.26 0.19 -7.96
CA THR A 407 7.69 0.07 -9.37
C THR A 407 8.45 -1.24 -9.62
N LEU A 408 9.29 -1.66 -8.67
CA LEU A 408 10.09 -2.88 -8.76
C LEU A 408 9.21 -4.13 -8.63
N THR A 409 8.19 -4.10 -7.77
CA THR A 409 7.18 -5.15 -7.67
C THR A 409 6.42 -5.32 -8.99
N CYS A 410 6.02 -4.22 -9.65
CA CYS A 410 5.43 -4.30 -11.00
C CYS A 410 6.38 -4.97 -12.00
N HIS A 411 7.66 -4.65 -11.93
CA HIS A 411 8.68 -5.26 -12.79
C HIS A 411 8.81 -6.78 -12.55
N TYR A 412 8.84 -7.22 -11.29
CA TYR A 412 8.88 -8.65 -10.96
C TYR A 412 7.63 -9.41 -11.43
N HIS A 413 6.45 -8.77 -11.40
CA HIS A 413 5.20 -9.35 -11.91
C HIS A 413 5.08 -9.33 -13.43
N LYS A 414 5.82 -8.45 -14.12
CA LYS A 414 5.88 -8.47 -15.59
C LYS A 414 6.70 -9.65 -16.09
N GLU A 415 7.79 -9.96 -15.41
CA GLU A 415 8.72 -11.06 -15.74
C GLU A 415 8.68 -12.18 -14.68
N LYS A 416 7.46 -12.67 -14.36
CA LYS A 416 7.25 -13.72 -13.33
C LYS A 416 8.12 -14.94 -13.55
N GLU A 417 8.26 -15.37 -14.81
CA GLU A 417 9.05 -16.54 -15.19
C GLU A 417 10.55 -16.38 -14.92
N VAL A 418 11.04 -15.16 -14.77
CA VAL A 418 12.47 -14.88 -14.51
C VAL A 418 12.71 -14.66 -13.03
N TYR A 419 11.90 -13.81 -12.38
CA TYR A 419 12.12 -13.39 -10.99
C TYR A 419 11.44 -14.29 -9.94
N MET A 420 10.37 -15.02 -10.30
CA MET A 420 9.58 -15.80 -9.35
C MET A 420 9.78 -17.32 -9.49
N GLN A 421 10.86 -17.78 -10.11
CA GLN A 421 11.18 -19.22 -10.12
C GLN A 421 11.62 -19.69 -8.74
N ILE A 422 10.89 -20.65 -8.17
CA ILE A 422 11.43 -21.47 -7.10
C ILE A 422 12.57 -22.31 -7.69
N SER A 423 13.70 -22.31 -7.00
CA SER A 423 14.87 -23.14 -7.29
C SER A 423 14.45 -24.59 -7.59
N LYS A 424 14.41 -24.97 -8.87
CA LYS A 424 14.38 -26.38 -9.30
C LYS A 424 15.68 -27.13 -8.93
N THR A 425 16.68 -26.43 -8.39
CA THR A 425 18.00 -26.93 -7.98
C THR A 425 17.98 -27.69 -6.65
N LYS A 426 17.14 -28.71 -6.52
CA LYS A 426 17.38 -29.81 -5.56
C LYS A 426 16.72 -31.16 -5.90
N LYS A 427 15.96 -31.27 -7.01
CA LYS A 427 15.36 -32.56 -7.42
C LYS A 427 15.98 -33.20 -8.66
N THR A 428 16.65 -32.46 -9.54
CA THR A 428 17.25 -33.08 -10.74
C THR A 428 18.55 -33.83 -10.45
N HIS A 429 19.33 -33.42 -9.45
CA HIS A 429 20.61 -34.10 -9.13
C HIS A 429 20.50 -35.36 -8.27
N ARG A 430 19.28 -35.70 -7.78
CA ARG A 430 19.05 -36.91 -6.98
C ARG A 430 18.37 -38.03 -7.77
N SER A 431 17.87 -37.75 -8.97
CA SER A 431 17.20 -38.76 -9.82
C SER A 431 18.13 -39.41 -10.85
N GLU A 432 19.34 -38.87 -11.07
CA GLU A 432 20.34 -39.46 -11.97
C GLU A 432 21.39 -40.33 -11.26
N MET A 433 21.34 -40.47 -9.93
CA MET A 433 22.34 -41.22 -9.15
C MET A 433 21.78 -42.49 -8.47
N SER A 434 20.59 -42.96 -8.87
CA SER A 434 20.00 -44.17 -8.27
C SER A 434 19.13 -44.93 -9.26
N SER A 435 19.76 -45.53 -10.27
CA SER A 435 19.52 -46.93 -10.69
C SER A 435 20.36 -47.25 -11.93
N SER A 436 21.64 -47.54 -11.70
CA SER A 436 22.44 -48.36 -12.61
C SER A 436 22.75 -49.67 -11.88
N HIS A 437 22.80 -50.78 -12.61
CA HIS A 437 22.82 -52.20 -12.21
C HIS A 437 21.42 -52.77 -11.93
N GLU A 438 20.95 -53.87 -12.54
CA GLU A 438 21.56 -54.93 -13.34
C GLU A 438 20.42 -55.76 -13.98
N ALA A 439 20.56 -56.17 -15.25
CA ALA A 439 20.15 -57.48 -15.76
C ALA A 439 20.48 -57.59 -17.26
N VAL A 440 21.57 -58.31 -17.54
CA VAL A 440 21.98 -58.83 -18.85
C VAL A 440 21.27 -60.17 -19.08
N CYS A 441 20.75 -60.41 -20.29
CA CYS A 441 20.63 -61.71 -21.00
C CYS A 441 20.14 -61.42 -22.44
N LEU A 442 21.01 -61.46 -23.46
CA LEU A 442 21.31 -62.57 -24.38
C LEU A 442 20.21 -62.88 -25.43
N THR A 443 20.52 -62.44 -26.67
CA THR A 443 20.33 -63.03 -28.02
C THR A 443 19.24 -64.07 -28.29
N VAL A 444 18.55 -63.93 -29.43
CA VAL A 444 18.44 -64.92 -30.54
C VAL A 444 17.73 -64.24 -31.73
N ASP A 445 18.37 -64.30 -32.91
CA ASP A 445 17.81 -64.03 -34.25
C ASP A 445 16.81 -65.13 -34.65
N ASP A 446 15.74 -64.79 -35.37
CA ASP A 446 15.22 -65.68 -36.42
C ASP A 446 14.41 -64.94 -37.49
N ASP A 447 14.39 -65.56 -38.67
CA ASP A 447 14.37 -65.02 -40.03
C ASP A 447 12.96 -64.95 -40.70
N THR A 448 12.93 -64.53 -41.98
CA THR A 448 11.87 -64.67 -43.04
C THR A 448 10.63 -63.75 -43.03
N GLY A 449 10.10 -63.19 -44.13
CA GLY A 449 10.37 -63.25 -45.59
C GLY A 449 9.14 -62.75 -46.39
N ASP A 450 9.37 -62.24 -47.63
CA ASP A 450 8.45 -62.02 -48.77
C ASP A 450 7.38 -60.90 -48.77
N LEU A 451 6.91 -60.31 -49.90
CA LEU A 451 7.41 -59.88 -51.22
C LEU A 451 6.19 -59.23 -51.98
N ASN A 452 6.42 -58.13 -52.72
CA ASN A 452 5.71 -57.63 -53.94
C ASN A 452 4.17 -57.37 -54.00
N HIS A 453 3.73 -56.17 -54.44
CA HIS A 453 3.43 -55.82 -55.87
C HIS A 453 2.79 -54.41 -56.11
N LYS A 454 3.32 -53.68 -57.13
CA LYS A 454 2.75 -52.74 -58.15
C LYS A 454 1.54 -51.82 -57.83
N SER A 455 1.66 -50.48 -57.91
CA SER A 455 1.70 -49.52 -59.06
C SER A 455 0.33 -49.04 -59.60
N GLY A 456 0.04 -47.72 -59.56
CA GLY A 456 -0.97 -47.08 -60.42
C GLY A 456 -1.55 -45.72 -59.97
N HIS A 457 -1.03 -44.64 -60.58
CA HIS A 457 -1.69 -43.37 -60.99
C HIS A 457 -2.36 -42.36 -60.01
N THR A 458 -1.69 -41.21 -59.86
CA THR A 458 -2.12 -39.79 -60.05
C THR A 458 -3.57 -39.35 -59.76
N ASN A 459 -3.78 -38.48 -58.76
CA ASN A 459 -3.94 -37.02 -58.95
C ASN A 459 -4.03 -36.29 -57.61
N GLY A 460 -3.50 -35.06 -57.57
CA GLY A 460 -3.14 -34.33 -56.36
C GLY A 460 -4.28 -33.75 -55.54
N HIS A 461 -3.95 -33.40 -54.29
CA HIS A 461 -4.30 -32.14 -53.64
C HIS A 461 -3.55 -32.08 -52.29
N ALA A 462 -2.79 -31.01 -52.08
CA ALA A 462 -2.04 -30.75 -50.86
C ALA A 462 -3.00 -30.57 -49.69
N TYR A 463 -2.88 -31.40 -48.65
CA TYR A 463 -3.61 -31.26 -47.39
C TYR A 463 -2.66 -30.86 -46.27
N PHE A 464 -2.92 -29.65 -45.76
CA PHE A 464 -2.35 -29.07 -44.56
C PHE A 464 -2.75 -29.91 -43.34
N LYS A 465 -1.78 -30.19 -42.47
CA LYS A 465 -1.94 -30.95 -41.22
C LYS A 465 -2.63 -30.06 -40.19
N GLN A 466 -3.91 -30.35 -39.91
CA GLN A 466 -4.71 -29.72 -38.88
C GLN A 466 -4.56 -30.52 -37.58
N GLU A 467 -3.87 -29.95 -36.60
CA GLU A 467 -3.77 -30.54 -35.25
C GLU A 467 -5.11 -30.41 -34.53
N HIS A 468 -5.71 -31.56 -34.23
CA HIS A 468 -6.90 -31.71 -33.39
C HIS A 468 -6.57 -31.42 -31.92
N TYR A 469 -7.26 -30.46 -31.33
CA TYR A 469 -7.52 -30.44 -29.89
C TYR A 469 -8.59 -31.49 -29.55
N PRO A 470 -8.44 -32.27 -28.47
CA PRO A 470 -9.58 -32.86 -27.80
C PRO A 470 -9.90 -32.10 -26.52
N SER A 471 -11.18 -31.77 -26.36
CA SER A 471 -11.78 -31.29 -25.13
C SER A 471 -12.61 -32.41 -24.47
N GLN A 472 -12.74 -32.30 -23.15
CA GLN A 472 -13.73 -32.87 -22.21
C GLN A 472 -13.37 -34.11 -21.36
N HIS A 473 -13.31 -33.81 -20.05
CA HIS A 473 -13.87 -34.50 -18.87
C HIS A 473 -13.93 -36.05 -18.79
N SER A 474 -13.23 -36.64 -17.81
CA SER A 474 -13.76 -37.00 -16.47
C SER A 474 -12.88 -38.04 -15.76
N GLN A 475 -12.61 -37.81 -14.47
CA GLN A 475 -12.27 -38.73 -13.37
C GLN A 475 -11.33 -39.94 -13.62
N ASN A 476 -10.13 -39.89 -13.03
CA ASN A 476 -9.67 -40.87 -12.02
C ASN A 476 -8.36 -40.44 -11.36
N GLY A 477 -8.22 -40.76 -10.07
CA GLY A 477 -7.24 -40.20 -9.16
C GLY A 477 -5.79 -40.65 -9.36
N ALA A 478 -4.88 -39.68 -9.25
CA ALA A 478 -3.50 -39.83 -8.83
C ALA A 478 -3.08 -38.51 -8.14
N PRO A 479 -2.24 -38.52 -7.09
CA PRO A 479 -1.96 -37.34 -6.30
C PRO A 479 -1.18 -36.32 -7.15
N ALA A 480 -1.79 -35.16 -7.37
CA ALA A 480 -1.22 -34.05 -8.11
C ALA A 480 0.14 -33.67 -7.51
N GLY A 481 1.14 -33.55 -8.38
CA GLY A 481 2.45 -33.03 -8.06
C GLY A 481 2.33 -31.64 -7.43
N LEU A 482 2.72 -31.54 -6.16
CA LEU A 482 2.88 -30.29 -5.43
C LEU A 482 3.94 -29.41 -6.13
N GLY A 483 3.56 -28.24 -6.63
CA GLY A 483 4.53 -27.13 -6.78
C GLY A 483 4.32 -26.09 -7.89
N SER A 484 3.42 -26.26 -8.86
CA SER A 484 3.24 -25.29 -9.96
C SER A 484 2.02 -24.38 -9.83
N ASP A 485 0.89 -24.91 -9.35
CA ASP A 485 -0.42 -24.24 -9.51
C ASP A 485 -0.69 -23.11 -8.49
N ASP A 486 0.05 -23.06 -7.38
CA ASP A 486 -0.15 -22.04 -6.33
C ASP A 486 0.43 -20.67 -6.73
N PHE A 487 1.39 -20.61 -7.67
CA PHE A 487 2.03 -19.35 -8.08
C PHE A 487 1.34 -18.67 -9.27
N GLU A 488 0.65 -19.43 -10.12
CA GLU A 488 -0.12 -18.89 -11.25
C GLU A 488 -1.32 -18.05 -10.76
N LYS A 489 -1.80 -18.34 -9.54
CA LYS A 489 -2.89 -17.62 -8.86
C LYS A 489 -2.42 -16.43 -8.01
N ARG A 490 -1.11 -16.14 -7.91
CA ARG A 490 -0.58 -15.04 -7.08
C ARG A 490 -0.77 -13.69 -7.78
N GLY A 491 -1.65 -12.86 -7.23
CA GLY A 491 -1.92 -11.52 -7.73
C GLY A 491 -0.94 -10.47 -7.22
N VAL A 492 -0.84 -9.36 -7.97
CA VAL A 492 0.01 -8.21 -7.63
C VAL A 492 -0.50 -7.47 -6.38
N GLY A 493 -1.80 -7.54 -6.09
CA GLY A 493 -2.41 -6.85 -4.95
C GLY A 493 -1.96 -7.40 -3.60
N LEU A 494 -1.82 -8.72 -3.47
CA LEU A 494 -1.23 -9.32 -2.27
C LEU A 494 0.23 -8.89 -2.06
N ASP A 495 1.00 -8.73 -3.13
CA ASP A 495 2.40 -8.32 -3.04
C ASP A 495 2.58 -6.85 -2.64
N PHE A 496 1.71 -5.95 -3.12
CA PHE A 496 1.63 -4.60 -2.57
C PHE A 496 1.18 -4.60 -1.12
N ALA A 497 0.19 -5.43 -0.78
CA ALA A 497 -0.27 -5.56 0.60
C ALA A 497 0.86 -5.99 1.55
N ILE A 498 1.77 -6.86 1.11
CA ILE A 498 2.95 -7.25 1.88
C ILE A 498 3.89 -6.05 2.06
N LEU A 499 4.15 -5.26 1.01
CA LEU A 499 4.95 -4.03 1.13
C LEU A 499 4.33 -3.02 2.10
N ASP A 500 3.02 -2.76 1.98
CA ASP A 500 2.31 -1.86 2.89
C ASP A 500 2.30 -2.38 4.33
N SER A 501 2.23 -3.70 4.51
CA SER A 501 2.39 -4.32 5.83
C SER A 501 3.78 -4.07 6.40
N THR A 502 4.85 -4.08 5.58
CA THR A 502 6.19 -3.72 6.06
C THR A 502 6.28 -2.24 6.48
N PHE A 503 5.59 -1.35 5.78
CA PHE A 503 5.46 0.05 6.15
C PHE A 503 4.73 0.22 7.49
N LEU A 504 3.58 -0.41 7.70
CA LEU A 504 2.88 -0.32 9.00
C LEU A 504 3.66 -0.98 10.13
N LEU A 505 4.35 -2.09 9.86
CA LEU A 505 5.20 -2.75 10.85
C LEU A 505 6.33 -1.82 11.30
N SER A 506 6.85 -1.01 10.38
CA SER A 506 7.86 0.00 10.66
C SER A 506 7.36 1.19 11.49
N GLN A 507 6.04 1.39 11.61
CA GLN A 507 5.45 2.39 12.52
C GLN A 507 5.21 1.79 13.91
N VAL A 508 4.66 0.57 13.95
CA VAL A 508 4.34 -0.13 15.21
C VAL A 508 5.60 -0.54 15.96
N PHE A 509 6.63 -1.01 15.26
CA PHE A 509 7.83 -1.51 15.94
C PHE A 509 8.58 -0.41 16.71
N PRO A 510 8.96 0.75 16.11
CA PRO A 510 9.64 1.81 16.86
C PRO A 510 8.80 2.35 18.03
N THR A 511 7.48 2.50 17.86
CA THR A 511 6.62 3.03 18.93
C THR A 511 6.58 2.14 20.17
N LEU A 512 6.74 0.82 20.02
CA LEU A 512 6.78 -0.12 21.14
C LEU A 512 8.11 -0.07 21.93
N PHE A 513 9.25 0.15 21.26
CA PHE A 513 10.57 0.01 21.88
C PHE A 513 11.25 1.35 22.21
N MET A 514 10.98 2.40 21.45
CA MET A 514 11.70 3.68 21.57
C MET A 514 11.48 4.37 22.93
N GLY A 515 10.30 4.23 23.53
CA GLY A 515 10.04 4.74 24.88
C GLY A 515 10.94 4.07 25.95
N MET A 516 11.14 2.76 25.87
CA MET A 516 12.05 2.04 26.79
C MET A 516 13.51 2.44 26.56
N ILE A 517 13.89 2.65 25.30
CA ILE A 517 15.23 3.08 24.92
C ILE A 517 15.55 4.45 25.50
N VAL A 518 14.63 5.41 25.42
CA VAL A 518 14.84 6.75 25.98
C VAL A 518 14.82 6.76 27.49
N GLN A 519 13.97 5.96 28.12
CA GLN A 519 14.04 5.76 29.57
C GLN A 519 15.39 5.18 30.02
N PHE A 520 15.99 4.29 29.23
CA PHE A 520 17.30 3.73 29.54
C PHE A 520 18.45 4.72 29.30
N THR A 521 18.41 5.44 28.17
CA THR A 521 19.46 6.37 27.75
C THR A 521 19.37 7.75 28.41
N GLN A 522 18.22 8.08 29.01
CA GLN A 522 17.91 9.39 29.60
C GLN A 522 18.14 10.55 28.61
N SER A 523 17.99 10.29 27.31
CA SER A 523 18.27 11.27 26.26
C SER A 523 17.39 11.05 25.04
N VAL A 524 16.68 12.11 24.61
CA VAL A 524 15.88 12.13 23.37
C VAL A 524 16.73 12.06 22.10
N THR A 525 18.03 12.35 22.18
CA THR A 525 18.97 12.20 21.06
C THR A 525 19.08 10.74 20.62
N ALA A 526 18.76 9.79 21.50
CA ALA A 526 18.71 8.37 21.17
C ALA A 526 17.73 8.08 20.02
N TYR A 527 16.59 8.77 19.94
CA TYR A 527 15.60 8.55 18.86
C TYR A 527 16.24 8.71 17.46
N VAL A 528 16.99 9.80 17.27
CA VAL A 528 17.66 10.10 15.99
C VAL A 528 18.84 9.15 15.76
N ALA A 529 19.58 8.80 16.81
CA ALA A 529 20.69 7.84 16.72
C ALA A 529 20.21 6.45 16.25
N PHE A 530 19.11 5.94 16.80
CA PHE A 530 18.51 4.67 16.37
C PHE A 530 17.95 4.75 14.96
N SER A 531 17.36 5.88 14.55
CA SER A 531 16.97 6.11 13.15
C SER A 531 18.19 6.00 12.21
N ALA A 532 19.34 6.57 12.57
CA ALA A 532 20.57 6.44 11.78
C ALA A 532 21.07 4.99 11.73
N ILE A 533 20.99 4.24 12.83
CA ILE A 533 21.35 2.81 12.88
C ILE A 533 20.45 2.00 11.94
N PHE A 534 19.13 2.19 12.01
CA PHE A 534 18.20 1.54 11.08
C PHE A 534 18.45 1.96 9.63
N GLY A 535 18.86 3.21 9.40
CA GLY A 535 19.27 3.70 8.08
C GLY A 535 20.47 2.94 7.54
N ALA A 536 21.51 2.75 8.35
CA ALA A 536 22.70 1.98 7.98
C ALA A 536 22.37 0.50 7.70
N ILE A 537 21.51 -0.11 8.52
CA ILE A 537 20.98 -1.47 8.28
C ILE A 537 20.16 -1.52 6.98
N GLY A 538 19.36 -0.50 6.72
CA GLY A 538 18.60 -0.34 5.48
C GLY A 538 19.52 -0.27 4.25
N VAL A 539 20.62 0.50 4.32
CA VAL A 539 21.64 0.56 3.26
C VAL A 539 22.29 -0.80 3.03
N TYR A 540 22.58 -1.55 4.09
CA TYR A 540 23.13 -2.90 3.97
C TYR A 540 22.16 -3.83 3.24
N PHE A 541 20.89 -3.92 3.66
CA PHE A 541 19.93 -4.79 2.97
C PHE A 541 19.55 -4.29 1.57
N ALA A 542 19.68 -2.99 1.31
CA ALA A 542 19.47 -2.42 0.00
C ALA A 542 20.46 -2.93 -1.07
N THR A 543 21.66 -3.39 -0.66
CA THR A 543 22.61 -3.98 -1.61
C THR A 543 22.18 -5.36 -2.11
N ASP A 544 21.32 -6.05 -1.35
CA ASP A 544 20.82 -7.39 -1.65
C ASP A 544 19.54 -7.37 -2.50
N ILE A 545 18.99 -6.17 -2.79
CA ILE A 545 17.82 -6.02 -3.66
C ILE A 545 18.21 -6.32 -5.11
N ILE A 546 17.41 -7.14 -5.77
CA ILE A 546 17.58 -7.51 -7.18
C ILE A 546 16.90 -6.45 -8.06
N PHE A 547 17.67 -5.56 -8.68
CA PHE A 547 17.10 -4.49 -9.52
C PHE A 547 17.01 -4.90 -10.99
N ASP A 548 17.99 -5.67 -11.48
CA ASP A 548 18.06 -6.14 -12.86
C ASP A 548 18.31 -7.65 -12.94
N GLN A 549 18.04 -8.26 -14.10
CA GLN A 549 18.28 -9.69 -14.33
C GLN A 549 19.74 -10.11 -14.13
N LYS A 550 20.69 -9.17 -14.21
CA LYS A 550 22.12 -9.43 -13.95
C LYS A 550 22.38 -9.77 -12.48
N ASP A 551 21.58 -9.20 -11.57
CA ASP A 551 21.70 -9.43 -10.14
C ASP A 551 21.20 -10.83 -9.73
N LEU A 552 20.40 -11.52 -10.57
CA LEU A 552 19.96 -12.90 -10.33
C LEU A 552 21.07 -13.96 -10.47
N LYS A 553 22.19 -13.60 -11.10
CA LYS A 553 23.31 -14.52 -11.40
C LYS A 553 24.48 -14.40 -10.42
N SER A 554 24.43 -13.42 -9.52
CA SER A 554 25.41 -13.18 -8.45
C SER A 554 24.96 -13.84 -7.16
#